data_AF-A0A7T5RQD3-F1
#
_entry.id   AF-A0A7T5RQD3-F1
#
_cell.length_a   1.000
_cell.length_b   1.000
_cell.length_c   1.000
_cell.angle_alpha   90.00
_cell.angle_beta   90.00
_cell.angle_gamma   90.00
#
_symmetry.space_group_name_H-M   'P 1'
#
loop_
_entity.id
_entity.type
_entity.pdbx_description
1 polymer ?
#
loop_
_entity_poly.entity_id
_entity_poly.type
_entity_poly.pdbx_seq_one_letter_code
_entity_poly.pdbx_strand_id
1 'polypeptide(L)' 'MKCSLCSREAESDLCQYHEEAKSRLKAAYKEWVEAYGKMGWKDYLDNVKRSAQTGQWVKEVAERLESVD' A
#
# COMPACT_ATOMS: atom_id res chain seq x y z
N MET A 1 -14.15 8.19 13.23
CA MET A 1 -14.13 8.91 11.93
C MET A 1 -14.25 7.86 10.82
N LYS A 2 -14.48 8.25 9.56
CA LYS A 2 -14.52 7.27 8.46
C LYS A 2 -13.16 7.17 7.78
N CYS A 3 -12.78 5.95 7.40
CA CYS A 3 -11.58 5.71 6.60
C CYS A 3 -11.64 6.52 5.28
N SER A 4 -10.53 7.09 4.86
CA SER A 4 -10.48 7.84 3.59
C SER A 4 -10.53 6.95 2.35
N LEU A 5 -10.27 5.64 2.49
CA LEU A 5 -10.32 4.65 1.41
C LEU A 5 -11.58 3.76 1.42
N CYS A 6 -12.37 3.77 2.50
CA CYS A 6 -13.63 3.02 2.56
C CYS A 6 -14.57 3.53 3.66
N SER A 7 -15.78 3.01 3.78
CA SER A 7 -16.78 3.52 4.74
C SER A 7 -16.68 2.96 6.17
N ARG A 8 -15.61 2.21 6.50
CA ARG A 8 -15.40 1.64 7.84
C ARG A 8 -15.02 2.71 8.87
N GLU A 9 -15.30 2.43 10.14
CA GLU A 9 -14.79 3.24 11.25
C GLU A 9 -13.27 3.19 11.31
N ALA A 10 -12.69 4.32 11.68
CA ALA A 10 -11.27 4.52 11.83
C ALA A 10 -11.00 5.45 13.02
N GLU A 11 -9.88 5.21 13.69
CA GLU A 11 -9.30 6.07 14.74
C GLU A 11 -8.38 7.15 14.13
N SER A 12 -7.98 6.98 12.87
CA SER A 12 -7.12 7.87 12.07
C SER A 12 -7.65 8.00 10.63
N ASP A 13 -6.85 8.53 9.72
CA ASP A 13 -7.15 8.61 8.27
C ASP A 13 -7.58 7.27 7.66
N LEU A 14 -7.04 6.15 8.13
CA LEU A 14 -7.31 4.81 7.59
C LEU A 14 -7.92 3.89 8.65
N CYS A 15 -8.82 2.98 8.25
CA CYS A 15 -9.28 1.93 9.16
C CYS A 15 -8.15 0.92 9.46
N GLN A 16 -8.30 0.12 10.52
CA GLN A 16 -7.28 -0.86 10.96
C GLN A 16 -6.74 -1.74 9.82
N TYR A 17 -7.60 -2.12 8.88
CA TYR A 17 -7.25 -2.96 7.74
C TYR A 17 -6.38 -2.25 6.71
N HIS A 18 -6.68 -0.99 6.42
CA HIS A 18 -5.88 -0.18 5.50
C HIS A 18 -4.57 0.29 6.15
N GLU A 19 -4.55 0.52 7.47
CA GLU A 19 -3.29 0.77 8.20
C GLU A 19 -2.39 -0.48 8.19
N GLU A 20 -2.94 -1.68 8.44
CA GLU A 20 -2.17 -2.92 8.35
C GLU A 20 -1.63 -3.15 6.93
N ALA A 21 -2.48 -2.93 5.91
CA ALA A 21 -2.07 -3.03 4.51
C ALA A 21 -0.94 -2.04 4.17
N LYS A 22 -1.00 -0.79 4.65
CA LYS A 22 0.04 0.23 4.49
C LYS A 22 1.34 -0.17 5.16
N SER A 23 1.27 -0.71 6.37
CA SER A 23 2.44 -1.21 7.10
C SER A 23 3.13 -2.33 6.33
N ARG A 24 2.36 -3.34 5.90
CA ARG A 24 2.88 -4.47 5.11
C ARG A 24 3.44 -4.04 3.75
N LEU A 25 2.76 -3.12 3.05
CA LEU A 25 3.23 -2.57 1.79
C LEU A 25 4.61 -1.91 1.93
N LYS A 26 4.81 -1.11 2.99
CA LYS A 26 6.10 -0.45 3.25
C LYS A 26 7.19 -1.44 3.70
N ALA A 27 6.83 -2.47 4.46
CA ALA A 27 7.77 -3.51 4.86
C ALA A 27 8.26 -4.32 3.64
N ALA A 28 7.32 -4.79 2.80
CA ALA A 28 7.63 -5.57 1.61
C ALA A 28 8.49 -4.81 0.58
N TYR A 29 8.40 -3.47 0.52
CA TYR A 29 9.30 -2.69 -0.34
C TYR A 29 10.78 -2.91 0.00
N LYS A 30 11.12 -3.03 1.30
CA LYS A 30 12.50 -3.30 1.72
C LYS A 30 12.95 -4.67 1.22
N GLU A 31 12.08 -5.68 1.36
CA GLU A 31 12.34 -7.04 0.88
C GLU A 31 12.51 -7.08 -0.65
N TRP A 32 11.71 -6.31 -1.39
CA TRP A 32 11.84 -6.21 -2.85
C TRP A 32 13.12 -5.51 -3.27
N VAL A 33 13.52 -4.42 -2.61
CA VAL A 33 14.81 -3.76 -2.85
C VAL A 33 15.97 -4.71 -2.54
N GLU A 34 15.89 -5.49 -1.46
CA GLU A 34 16.93 -6.47 -1.13
C GLU A 34 17.04 -7.59 -2.17
N ALA A 35 15.90 -8.14 -2.61
CA ALA A 35 15.86 -9.25 -3.56
C ALA A 35 16.22 -8.85 -5.00
N TYR A 36 15.77 -7.68 -5.47
CA TYR A 36 15.93 -7.24 -6.86
C TYR A 36 17.04 -6.18 -7.04
N GLY A 37 17.63 -5.68 -5.95
CA GLY A 37 18.66 -4.64 -5.97
C GLY A 37 18.07 -3.23 -6.06
N LYS A 38 18.29 -2.50 -7.17
CA LYS A 38 17.76 -1.14 -7.31
C LYS A 38 16.32 -1.17 -7.83
N MET A 39 15.39 -0.79 -6.97
CA MET A 39 13.98 -0.56 -7.32
C MET A 39 13.52 0.79 -6.76
N GLY A 40 12.88 1.60 -7.59
CA GLY A 40 12.26 2.85 -7.15
C GLY A 40 10.92 2.61 -6.44
N TRP A 41 10.53 3.53 -5.57
CA TRP A 41 9.24 3.46 -4.86
C TRP A 41 8.05 3.41 -5.81
N LYS A 42 8.04 4.28 -6.84
CA LYS A 42 6.99 4.30 -7.87
C LYS A 42 6.90 2.98 -8.63
N ASP A 43 8.04 2.44 -9.09
CA ASP A 43 8.08 1.15 -9.81
C ASP A 43 7.54 0.00 -8.96
N TYR A 44 7.88 0.01 -7.67
CA TYR A 44 7.35 -0.95 -6.70
C TYR A 44 5.82 -0.86 -6.60
N LEU A 45 5.27 0.34 -6.35
CA LEU A 45 3.81 0.54 -6.25
C LEU A 45 3.09 0.12 -7.54
N ASP A 46 3.69 0.41 -8.69
CA ASP A 46 3.19 0.01 -10.00
C ASP A 46 3.13 -1.52 -10.17
N ASN A 47 4.17 -2.23 -9.72
CA ASN A 47 4.15 -3.70 -9.71
C ASN A 47 3.11 -4.26 -8.75
N VAL A 48 2.97 -3.67 -7.55
CA VAL A 48 1.98 -4.07 -6.55
C VAL A 48 0.56 -3.95 -7.09
N LYS A 49 0.21 -2.81 -7.71
CA LYS A 49 -1.12 -2.56 -8.29
C LYS A 49 -1.47 -3.55 -9.40
N ARG A 50 -0.50 -3.86 -10.28
CA ARG A 50 -0.70 -4.78 -11.42
C ARG A 50 -0.76 -6.25 -11.02
N SER A 51 -0.18 -6.64 -9.89
CA SER A 51 -0.12 -8.05 -9.47
C SER A 51 -1.52 -8.58 -9.14
N ALA A 52 -1.92 -9.68 -9.78
CA ALA A 52 -3.17 -10.38 -9.47
C ALA A 52 -3.16 -11.04 -8.07
N GLN A 53 -1.97 -11.26 -7.51
CA GLN A 53 -1.78 -11.88 -6.19
C GLN A 53 -1.87 -10.87 -5.04
N THR A 54 -1.76 -9.58 -5.33
CA THR A 54 -1.88 -8.53 -4.31
C THR A 54 -3.33 -8.36 -3.87
N GLY A 55 -3.58 -8.46 -2.56
CA GLY A 55 -4.91 -8.22 -1.99
C GLY A 55 -5.41 -6.79 -2.19
N GLN A 56 -6.74 -6.64 -2.30
CA GLN A 56 -7.40 -5.38 -2.67
C GLN A 56 -7.01 -4.19 -1.78
N TRP A 57 -6.94 -4.37 -0.45
CA TRP A 57 -6.58 -3.27 0.47
C TRP A 57 -5.17 -2.74 0.27
N VAL A 58 -4.23 -3.61 -0.12
CA VAL A 58 -2.85 -3.21 -0.44
C VAL A 58 -2.81 -2.40 -1.73
N LYS A 59 -3.63 -2.76 -2.73
CA LYS A 59 -3.75 -2.00 -3.99
C LYS A 59 -4.32 -0.60 -3.76
N GLU A 60 -5.41 -0.50 -3.00
CA GLU A 60 -6.03 0.79 -2.66
C GLU A 60 -5.06 1.73 -1.93
N VAL A 61 -4.26 1.17 -1.00
CA VAL A 61 -3.22 1.95 -0.33
C VAL A 61 -2.10 2.35 -1.29
N ALA A 62 -1.68 1.45 -2.20
CA ALA A 62 -0.65 1.77 -3.19
C ALA A 62 -1.09 2.90 -4.13
N GLU A 63 -2.34 2.90 -4.60
CA GLU A 63 -2.93 3.99 -5.37
C GLU A 63 -2.95 5.30 -4.58
N ARG A 64 -3.34 5.24 -3.30
CA ARG A 64 -3.36 6.43 -2.43
C ARG A 64 -1.98 7.03 -2.23
N LEU A 65 -0.95 6.21 -2.01
CA LEU A 65 0.42 6.70 -1.78
C LEU A 65 1.03 7.31 -3.03
N GLU A 66 0.70 6.82 -4.23
CA GLU A 66 1.14 7.44 -5.47
C GLU A 66 0.51 8.81 -5.71
N SER A 67 -0.73 9.03 -5.25
CA SER A 67 -1.46 10.31 -5.41
C SER A 67 -1.01 11.46 -4.49
N VAL A 68 -0.05 11.21 -3.59
CA VAL A 68 0.38 12.16 -2.53
C VAL A 68 1.83 12.64 -2.72
N ASP A 69 2.56 12.13 -3.72
CA ASP A 69 3.91 12.57 -4.10
C ASP A 69 3.89 13.54 -5.30
#